data_AF-A0A024WG28-F1
#
_entry.id   AF-A0A024WG28-F1
#
_cell.length_a   1.000
_cell.length_b   1.000
_cell.length_c   1.000
_cell.angle_alpha   90.00
_cell.angle_beta   90.00
_cell.angle_gamma   90.00
#
_symmetry.space_group_name_H-M   'P 1'
#
loop_
_entity.id
_entity.type
_entity.pdbx_description
1 polymer ?
#
loop_
_entity_poly.entity_id
_entity_poly.type
_entity_poly.pdbx_seq_one_letter_code
_entity_poly.pdbx_strand_id
1 'polypeptide(L)'
;MDSLDSFIKKKKEEIKEIKGNKRWFKQADLENQKNKEINNFYEKELKKKKIEEYERLKKLNDTLDEKHKKNNADVENEETNIEITLSNKQIIMLLRQLKEPIRLFGETDLQRLLSFCQRKYCTNPSEAVNLSTIHI
;
A
#
# COMPACT_ATOMS: atom_id res chain seq x y z
N MET A 1 1.77 54.90 24.89
CA MET A 1 0.29 54.99 24.91
C MET A 1 -0.30 54.07 23.84
N ASP A 2 0.09 54.24 22.59
CA ASP A 2 -0.54 53.57 21.42
C ASP A 2 -0.57 52.04 21.43
N SER A 3 0.42 51.38 22.03
CA SER A 3 0.45 49.90 22.10
C SER A 3 -0.64 49.33 23.02
N LEU A 4 -0.96 50.03 24.11
CA LEU A 4 -2.02 49.63 25.04
C LEU A 4 -3.40 49.82 24.40
N ASP A 5 -3.59 50.94 23.70
CA ASP A 5 -4.83 51.25 22.99
C ASP A 5 -5.09 50.26 21.85
N SER A 6 -4.05 49.86 21.11
CA SER A 6 -4.11 48.80 20.09
C SER A 6 -4.57 47.46 20.70
N PHE A 7 -4.00 47.07 21.84
CA PHE A 7 -4.37 45.83 22.52
C PHE A 7 -5.82 45.87 23.03
N ILE A 8 -6.25 47.00 23.61
CA ILE A 8 -7.64 47.20 24.06
C ILE A 8 -8.60 47.13 22.87
N LYS A 9 -8.25 47.73 21.73
CA LYS A 9 -9.06 47.70 20.51
C LYS A 9 -9.23 46.26 20.00
N LYS A 10 -8.13 45.50 19.92
CA LYS A 10 -8.15 44.08 19.52
C LYS A 10 -9.03 43.23 20.44
N LYS A 11 -8.92 43.44 21.76
CA LYS A 11 -9.78 42.74 22.73
C LYS A 11 -11.26 43.13 22.63
N LYS A 12 -11.57 44.38 22.32
CA LYS A 12 -12.95 44.82 22.06
C LYS A 12 -13.54 44.18 20.80
N GLU A 13 -12.74 44.02 19.74
CA GLU A 13 -13.14 43.32 18.52
C GLU A 13 -13.38 41.82 18.76
N GLU A 14 -12.46 41.12 19.42
CA GLU A 14 -12.64 39.70 19.80
C GLU A 14 -13.94 39.50 20.61
N ILE A 15 -14.21 40.37 21.59
CA ILE A 15 -15.45 40.33 22.38
C ILE A 15 -16.67 40.60 21.51
N LYS A 16 -16.58 41.52 20.55
CA LYS A 16 -17.69 41.88 19.66
C LYS A 16 -18.11 40.71 18.77
N GLU A 17 -17.16 39.91 18.31
CA GLU A 17 -17.43 38.71 17.50
C GLU A 17 -18.20 37.64 18.31
N ILE A 18 -17.79 37.37 19.54
CA ILE A 18 -18.43 36.37 20.41
C ILE A 18 -19.83 36.83 20.85
N LYS A 19 -19.94 38.12 21.21
CA LYS A 19 -21.13 38.70 21.86
C LYS A 19 -22.20 39.15 20.86
N GLY A 20 -21.79 39.53 19.65
CA GLY A 20 -22.65 40.22 18.69
C GLY A 20 -23.21 41.52 19.28
N ASN A 21 -24.52 41.74 19.10
CA ASN A 21 -25.20 42.97 19.52
C ASN A 21 -25.67 42.97 21.00
N LYS A 22 -25.30 41.95 21.80
CA LYS A 22 -25.79 41.80 23.19
C LYS A 22 -24.95 42.63 24.17
N ARG A 23 -25.48 42.89 25.37
CA ARG A 23 -24.75 43.59 26.46
C ARG A 23 -23.87 42.66 27.31
N TRP A 24 -24.18 41.38 27.36
CA TRP A 24 -23.44 40.32 28.06
C TRP A 24 -23.41 39.05 27.20
N PHE A 25 -22.43 38.17 27.42
CA PHE A 25 -22.31 36.87 26.76
C PHE A 25 -22.08 35.78 27.82
N LYS A 26 -22.47 34.54 27.53
CA LYS A 26 -22.28 33.42 28.46
C LYS A 26 -20.88 32.83 28.26
N GLN A 27 -20.28 32.34 29.34
CA GLN A 27 -18.99 31.63 29.25
C GLN A 27 -19.06 30.41 28.33
N ALA A 28 -20.21 29.72 28.29
CA ALA A 28 -20.46 28.62 27.37
C ALA A 28 -20.34 29.02 25.89
N ASP A 29 -20.74 30.24 25.51
CA ASP A 29 -20.66 30.70 24.12
C ASP A 29 -19.20 30.86 23.68
N LEU A 30 -18.34 31.38 24.57
CA LEU A 30 -16.90 31.51 24.36
C LEU A 30 -16.22 30.13 24.22
N GLU A 31 -16.57 29.19 25.09
CA GLU A 31 -16.01 27.84 25.08
C GLU A 31 -16.43 27.06 23.82
N ASN A 32 -17.70 27.21 23.41
CA ASN A 32 -18.19 26.63 22.16
C ASN A 32 -17.44 27.18 20.93
N GLN A 33 -17.11 28.46 20.91
CA GLN A 33 -16.33 29.04 19.81
C GLN A 33 -14.91 28.46 19.75
N LYS A 34 -14.23 28.37 20.90
CA LYS A 34 -12.91 27.73 20.99
C LYS A 34 -12.95 26.26 20.55
N ASN A 35 -13.94 25.51 21.01
CA ASN A 35 -14.10 24.11 20.64
C ASN A 35 -14.38 23.93 19.13
N LYS A 36 -15.15 24.84 18.52
CA LYS A 36 -15.34 24.86 17.06
C LYS A 36 -14.04 25.11 16.31
N GLU A 37 -13.22 26.06 16.76
CA GLU A 37 -11.91 26.36 16.15
C GLU A 37 -10.96 25.15 16.24
N ILE A 38 -10.92 24.51 17.41
CA ILE A 38 -10.13 23.29 17.65
C ILE A 38 -10.59 22.15 16.72
N ASN A 39 -11.89 21.89 16.65
CA ASN A 39 -12.44 20.86 15.76
C ASN A 39 -12.13 21.16 14.29
N ASN A 40 -12.31 22.41 13.85
CA ASN A 40 -11.97 22.83 12.48
C ASN A 40 -10.49 22.63 12.15
N PHE A 41 -9.59 22.87 13.12
CA PHE A 41 -8.16 22.61 12.95
C PHE A 41 -7.88 21.12 12.72
N TYR A 42 -8.43 20.25 13.58
CA TYR A 42 -8.26 18.80 13.45
C TYR A 42 -8.86 18.25 12.15
N GLU A 43 -10.04 18.74 11.73
CA GLU A 43 -10.64 18.35 10.45
C GLU A 43 -9.76 18.75 9.26
N LYS A 44 -9.17 19.94 9.27
CA LYS A 44 -8.24 20.40 8.22
C LYS A 44 -6.98 19.54 8.17
N GLU A 45 -6.38 19.26 9.33
CA GLU A 45 -5.21 18.38 9.42
C GLU A 45 -5.51 16.98 8.90
N LEU A 46 -6.67 16.41 9.25
CA LEU A 46 -7.08 15.10 8.75
C LEU A 46 -7.27 15.09 7.22
N LYS A 47 -7.86 16.15 6.65
CA LYS A 47 -8.03 16.29 5.20
C LYS A 47 -6.68 16.36 4.48
N LYS A 48 -5.72 17.11 5.00
CA LYS A 48 -4.36 17.18 4.43
C LYS A 48 -3.69 15.81 4.41
N LYS A 49 -3.72 15.08 5.54
CA LYS A 49 -3.13 13.74 5.63
C LYS A 49 -3.73 12.78 4.60
N LYS A 50 -5.05 12.83 4.37
CA LYS A 50 -5.71 12.01 3.35
C LYS A 50 -5.23 12.34 1.93
N ILE A 51 -5.03 13.63 1.62
CA ILE A 51 -4.52 14.06 0.31
C ILE A 51 -3.07 13.58 0.12
N GLU A 52 -2.22 13.79 1.13
CA GLU A 52 -0.82 13.35 1.09
C GLU A 52 -0.71 11.83 0.92
N GLU A 53 -1.54 11.06 1.62
CA GLU A 53 -1.59 9.60 1.49
C GLU A 53 -2.03 9.17 0.09
N TYR A 54 -3.07 9.82 -0.45
CA TYR A 54 -3.53 9.56 -1.82
C TYR A 54 -2.44 9.85 -2.86
N GLU A 55 -1.71 10.96 -2.72
CA GLU A 55 -0.59 11.29 -3.60
C GLU A 55 0.55 10.27 -3.51
N ARG A 56 0.86 9.77 -2.30
CA ARG A 56 1.86 8.71 -2.10
C ARG A 56 1.44 7.40 -2.77
N LEU A 57 0.17 7.00 -2.59
CA LEU A 57 -0.38 5.80 -3.21
C LEU A 57 -0.39 5.91 -4.74
N LYS A 58 -0.74 7.08 -5.28
CA LYS A 58 -0.70 7.35 -6.71
C LYS A 58 0.71 7.17 -7.27
N LYS A 59 1.72 7.78 -6.64
CA LYS A 59 3.13 7.62 -7.04
C LYS A 59 3.58 6.16 -7.01
N LEU A 60 3.19 5.40 -5.98
CA LEU A 60 3.50 3.97 -5.92
C LEU A 60 2.86 3.19 -7.06
N ASN A 61 1.61 3.49 -7.39
CA ASN A 61 0.92 2.84 -8.50
C ASN A 61 1.61 3.12 -9.85
N ASP A 62 1.95 4.39 -10.10
CA ASP A 62 2.68 4.79 -11.30
C ASP A 62 4.03 4.03 -11.43
N THR A 63 4.78 3.88 -10.33
CA THR A 63 6.04 3.12 -10.34
C THR A 63 5.85 1.61 -10.55
N LEU A 64 4.73 1.03 -10.10
CA LEU A 64 4.41 -0.37 -10.36
C LEU A 64 4.06 -0.57 -11.82
N ASP A 65 3.24 0.31 -12.40
CA ASP A 65 2.89 0.26 -13.81
C ASP A 65 4.13 0.37 -14.71
N GLU A 66 5.09 1.23 -14.36
CA GLU A 66 6.39 1.32 -15.05
C GLU A 66 7.22 0.03 -14.91
N LYS A 67 7.26 -0.59 -13.72
CA LYS A 67 7.96 -1.87 -13.53
C LYS A 67 7.31 -3.00 -14.34
N HIS A 68 5.98 -3.08 -14.36
CA HIS A 68 5.26 -4.06 -15.17
C HIS A 68 5.54 -3.86 -16.67
N LYS A 69 5.58 -2.61 -17.16
CA LYS A 69 5.97 -2.31 -18.55
C LYS A 69 7.41 -2.72 -18.87
N LYS A 70 8.36 -2.46 -17.98
CA LYS A 70 9.77 -2.85 -18.14
C LYS A 70 9.92 -4.38 -18.18
N ASN A 71 9.29 -5.07 -17.25
CA ASN A 71 9.33 -6.54 -17.21
C ASN A 71 8.72 -7.16 -18.48
N ASN A 72 7.66 -6.58 -19.06
CA ASN A 72 7.09 -7.09 -20.31
C ASN A 72 8.04 -6.86 -21.51
N ALA A 73 8.77 -5.74 -21.56
CA ALA A 73 9.73 -5.45 -22.63
C ALA A 73 11.00 -6.32 -22.56
N ASP A 74 11.42 -6.70 -21.35
CA ASP A 74 12.56 -7.62 -21.15
C ASP A 74 12.17 -9.08 -21.52
N VAL A 75 10.89 -9.46 -21.37
CA VAL A 75 10.38 -10.80 -21.70
C VAL A 75 10.36 -11.07 -23.21
N GLU A 76 10.14 -10.07 -24.06
CA GLU A 76 10.10 -10.27 -25.53
C GLU A 76 11.48 -10.62 -26.15
N ASN A 77 12.60 -10.44 -25.43
CA ASN A 77 13.95 -10.76 -25.93
C ASN A 77 14.48 -12.15 -25.50
N GLU A 78 13.76 -12.89 -24.66
CA GLU A 78 14.22 -14.18 -24.11
C GLU A 78 13.34 -15.38 -24.52
N GLU A 79 12.49 -15.24 -25.54
CA GLU A 79 11.50 -16.27 -25.95
C GLU A 79 12.08 -17.56 -26.58
N THR A 80 13.38 -17.83 -26.50
CA THR A 80 13.95 -19.10 -27.00
C THR A 80 14.40 -20.10 -25.94
N ASN A 81 14.28 -19.80 -24.64
CA ASN A 81 14.41 -20.81 -23.57
C ASN A 81 13.48 -20.46 -22.41
N ILE A 82 12.20 -20.85 -22.51
CA ILE A 82 11.26 -20.77 -21.39
C ILE A 82 11.63 -21.85 -20.37
N GLU A 83 12.72 -21.64 -19.64
CA GLU A 83 12.89 -22.23 -18.33
C GLU A 83 11.82 -21.60 -17.42
N ILE A 84 10.83 -22.40 -17.04
CA ILE A 84 9.77 -22.01 -16.12
C ILE A 84 10.40 -21.70 -14.75
N THR A 85 10.91 -20.48 -14.57
CA THR A 85 11.52 -20.02 -13.32
C THR A 85 10.44 -19.42 -12.41
N LEU A 86 9.55 -20.27 -11.89
CA LEU A 86 8.61 -19.82 -10.85
C LEU A 86 9.39 -19.25 -9.66
N SER A 87 8.99 -18.07 -9.17
CA SER A 87 9.58 -17.49 -7.96
C SER A 87 9.29 -18.40 -6.75
N ASN A 88 10.25 -18.50 -5.82
CA ASN A 88 10.09 -19.28 -4.59
C ASN A 88 8.78 -18.98 -3.84
N LYS A 89 8.35 -17.71 -3.81
CA LYS A 89 7.08 -17.33 -3.19
C LYS A 89 5.87 -17.95 -3.89
N GLN A 90 5.88 -17.99 -5.23
CA GLN A 90 4.81 -18.57 -6.04
C GLN A 90 4.76 -20.09 -5.84
N ILE A 91 5.92 -20.77 -5.83
CA ILE A 91 6.00 -22.21 -5.56
C ILE A 91 5.40 -22.54 -4.20
N ILE A 92 5.74 -21.79 -3.14
CA ILE A 92 5.19 -21.99 -1.79
C ILE A 92 3.67 -21.78 -1.77
N MET A 93 3.16 -20.74 -2.45
CA MET A 93 1.73 -20.50 -2.54
C MET A 93 1.00 -21.65 -3.24
N LEU A 94 1.54 -22.15 -4.36
CA LEU A 94 0.97 -23.25 -5.11
C LEU A 94 1.00 -24.57 -4.32
N LEU A 95 2.10 -24.87 -3.63
CA LEU A 95 2.20 -26.04 -2.75
C LEU A 95 1.16 -26.00 -1.61
N ARG A 96 0.94 -24.83 -1.01
CA ARG A 96 -0.10 -24.65 0.02
C ARG A 96 -1.51 -24.89 -0.53
N GLN A 97 -1.80 -24.42 -1.74
CA GLN A 97 -3.09 -24.65 -2.40
C GLN A 97 -3.34 -26.14 -2.65
N LEU A 98 -2.29 -26.87 -3.04
CA LEU A 98 -2.32 -28.32 -3.22
C LEU A 98 -2.28 -29.10 -1.89
N LYS A 99 -2.16 -28.42 -0.74
CA LYS A 99 -1.95 -29.02 0.60
C LYS A 99 -0.72 -29.91 0.69
N GLU A 100 0.30 -29.60 -0.10
CA GLU A 100 1.58 -30.30 -0.15
C GLU A 100 2.59 -29.67 0.83
N PRO A 101 3.59 -30.45 1.31
CA PRO A 101 4.65 -29.91 2.14
C PRO A 101 5.42 -28.82 1.38
N ILE A 102 5.64 -27.69 2.06
CA ILE A 102 6.26 -26.51 1.44
C ILE A 102 7.74 -26.75 1.13
N ARG A 103 8.43 -27.53 1.96
CA ARG A 103 9.83 -27.94 1.77
C ARG A 103 10.11 -29.19 2.59
N LEU A 104 10.79 -30.17 2.00
CA LEU A 104 11.30 -31.35 2.70
C LEU A 104 12.69 -31.09 3.31
N PHE A 105 13.06 -31.86 4.33
CA PHE A 105 14.37 -31.72 4.97
C PHE A 105 15.50 -32.02 3.98
N GLY A 106 16.45 -31.09 3.82
CA GLY A 106 17.56 -31.22 2.88
C GLY A 106 17.23 -30.93 1.42
N GLU A 107 15.99 -30.57 1.09
CA GLU A 107 15.57 -30.31 -0.29
C GLU A 107 16.10 -28.96 -0.82
N THR A 108 16.67 -28.96 -2.02
CA THR A 108 17.09 -27.73 -2.73
C THR A 108 15.93 -27.06 -3.47
N ASP A 109 16.09 -25.79 -3.82
CA ASP A 109 15.03 -25.04 -4.51
C ASP A 109 14.66 -25.65 -5.87
N LEU A 110 15.66 -26.18 -6.61
CA LEU A 110 15.44 -26.89 -7.87
C LEU A 110 14.69 -28.22 -7.66
N GLN A 111 15.07 -29.01 -6.66
CA GLN A 111 14.39 -30.26 -6.34
C GLN A 111 12.92 -30.04 -5.95
N ARG A 112 12.65 -28.95 -5.21
CA ARG A 112 11.29 -28.54 -4.86
C ARG A 112 10.48 -28.15 -6.10
N LEU A 113 11.07 -27.40 -7.03
CA LEU A 113 10.40 -27.02 -8.28
C LEU A 113 10.11 -28.25 -9.14
N LEU A 114 11.07 -29.16 -9.30
CA LEU A 114 10.87 -30.41 -10.03
C LEU A 114 9.76 -31.27 -9.41
N SER A 115 9.78 -31.44 -8.08
CA SER A 115 8.74 -32.17 -7.35
C SER A 115 7.36 -31.54 -7.51
N PHE A 116 7.29 -30.20 -7.48
CA PHE A 116 6.06 -29.47 -7.74
C PHE A 116 5.54 -29.72 -9.17
N CYS A 117 6.42 -29.61 -10.18
CA CYS A 117 6.06 -29.86 -11.57
C CYS A 117 5.56 -31.30 -11.78
N GLN A 118 6.24 -32.29 -11.20
CA GLN A 118 5.83 -33.69 -11.26
C GLN A 118 4.44 -33.94 -10.64
N ARG A 119 4.12 -33.29 -9.53
CA ARG A 119 2.81 -33.44 -8.85
C ARG A 119 1.69 -32.72 -9.57
N LYS A 120 1.96 -31.51 -10.08
CA LYS A 120 0.96 -30.69 -10.79
C LYS A 120 0.66 -31.25 -12.17
N TYR A 121 1.70 -31.60 -12.91
CA TYR A 121 1.62 -32.19 -14.22
C TYR A 121 1.90 -33.68 -14.04
N CYS A 122 0.94 -34.36 -13.43
CA CYS A 122 0.94 -35.82 -13.32
C CYS A 122 1.25 -36.35 -14.73
N THR A 123 2.41 -36.96 -14.91
CA THR A 123 2.76 -37.56 -16.20
C THR A 123 1.74 -38.65 -16.44
N ASN A 124 0.86 -38.46 -17.42
CA ASN A 124 0.22 -39.60 -18.04
C ASN A 124 1.37 -40.52 -18.45
N PRO A 125 1.42 -41.77 -17.96
CA PRO A 125 2.58 -42.64 -18.20
C PRO A 125 2.84 -42.90 -19.70
N SER A 126 1.89 -42.58 -20.58
CA SER A 126 2.07 -42.63 -22.04
C SER A 126 2.95 -41.51 -22.64
N GLU A 127 3.15 -40.37 -21.96
CA GLU A 127 3.96 -39.25 -22.48
C GLU A 127 5.36 -39.15 -21.84
N ALA A 128 5.63 -39.94 -20.80
CA ALA A 128 6.89 -39.88 -20.04
C ALA A 128 8.12 -40.48 -20.76
N VAL A 129 7.94 -41.07 -21.96
CA VAL A 129 9.01 -41.80 -22.68
C VAL A 129 10.12 -40.87 -23.23
N ASN A 130 9.93 -39.55 -23.26
CA ASN A 130 10.86 -38.65 -23.96
C ASN A 130 11.86 -37.90 -23.08
N LEU A 131 11.90 -38.10 -21.77
CA LEU A 131 12.88 -37.42 -20.89
C LEU A 131 14.08 -38.30 -20.48
N SER A 132 14.07 -39.60 -20.80
CA SER A 132 15.18 -40.52 -20.46
C SER A 132 16.13 -40.85 -21.61
N THR A 133 15.97 -40.23 -22.78
CA THR A 133 16.86 -40.48 -23.94
C THR A 133 17.82 -39.32 -24.17
N ILE A 134 18.56 -38.94 -23.14
CA ILE A 134 19.89 -38.36 -23.30
C ILE A 134 20.82 -39.29 -22.53
N HIS A 135 21.15 -40.41 -23.18
CA HIS A 135 22.30 -41.22 -22.79
C HIS A 135 23.55 -40.53 -23.33
N ILE A 136 24.60 -40.54 -22.49
CA ILE A 136 25.99 -40.17 -22.79
C ILE A 136 26.48 -40.83 -24.08
#